data_AF-A0A3Q2PZV7-F1
#
_entry.id   AF-A0A3Q2PZV7-F1
#
_cell.length_a   1.000
_cell.length_b   1.000
_cell.length_c   1.000
_cell.angle_alpha   90.00
_cell.angle_beta   90.00
_cell.angle_gamma   90.00
#
_symmetry.space_group_name_H-M   'P 1'
#
loop_
_entity.id
_entity.type
_entity.pdbx_description
1 polymer ?
#
loop_
_entity_poly.entity_id
_entity_poly.type
_entity_poly.pdbx_seq_one_letter_code
_entity_poly.pdbx_strand_id
1 'polypeptide(L)'
;MAARNEEASGNADAAISSVLPHLPNINYLKEHQRTTLKILEEIFLNIPPNMVVCVCRLVCHEWKEVADRQSFWREKCRRVGYSLGEIYKSPDNWRMFYFLLKKKRNLIENPRGEVETHGGKNYPQKTTLVPGNGSQC
;
A
#
# COMPACT_ATOMS: atom_id res chain seq x y z
N MET A 1 -58.93 44.94 13.61
CA MET A 1 -58.19 43.71 13.94
C MET A 1 -57.42 43.31 12.69
N ALA A 2 -56.16 43.72 12.50
CA ALA A 2 -54.94 43.01 12.94
C ALA A 2 -54.99 41.52 12.54
N ALA A 3 -54.10 40.96 11.72
CA ALA A 3 -52.64 41.11 11.76
C ALA A 3 -51.99 40.97 10.37
N ARG A 4 -50.82 41.60 10.26
CA ARG A 4 -49.86 41.52 9.16
C ARG A 4 -49.27 40.10 9.09
N ASN A 5 -49.29 39.49 7.91
CA ASN A 5 -48.49 38.32 7.56
C ASN A 5 -47.28 38.78 6.76
N GLU A 6 -46.26 39.30 7.44
CA GLU A 6 -44.94 39.59 6.86
C GLU A 6 -43.91 39.23 7.92
N GLU A 7 -43.17 38.12 7.75
CA GLU A 7 -41.78 37.89 8.21
C GLU A 7 -41.45 36.39 8.18
N ALA A 8 -40.97 35.91 7.03
CA ALA A 8 -40.24 34.64 6.95
C ALA A 8 -39.10 34.70 5.91
N SER A 9 -38.57 35.90 5.63
CA SER A 9 -37.45 36.11 4.69
C SER A 9 -36.15 36.54 5.37
N GLY A 10 -36.21 37.04 6.61
CA GLY A 10 -35.04 37.52 7.34
C GLY A 10 -34.41 36.46 8.21
N ASN A 11 -33.58 35.57 7.65
CA ASN A 11 -32.61 34.83 8.48
C ASN A 11 -31.44 34.21 7.70
N ALA A 12 -31.56 34.00 6.39
CA ALA A 12 -30.50 33.36 5.62
C ALA A 12 -29.22 34.21 5.57
N ASP A 13 -29.33 35.51 5.26
CA ASP A 13 -28.15 36.39 5.13
C ASP A 13 -27.45 36.66 6.48
N ALA A 14 -28.20 36.76 7.57
CA ALA A 14 -27.64 36.90 8.91
C ALA A 14 -26.95 35.60 9.38
N ALA A 15 -27.54 34.43 9.07
CA ALA A 15 -26.92 33.14 9.31
C ALA A 15 -25.65 32.96 8.46
N ILE A 16 -25.66 33.38 7.20
CA ILE A 16 -24.50 33.33 6.31
C ILE A 16 -23.39 34.26 6.82
N SER A 17 -23.70 35.50 7.18
CA SER A 17 -22.71 36.48 7.68
C SER A 17 -22.10 36.09 9.04
N SER A 18 -22.86 35.41 9.89
CA SER A 18 -22.34 34.88 11.17
C SER A 18 -21.52 33.60 11.00
N VAL A 19 -21.81 32.76 10.00
CA VAL A 19 -21.12 31.47 9.79
C VAL A 19 -19.88 31.60 8.90
N LEU A 20 -19.92 32.41 7.84
CA LEU A 20 -18.81 32.53 6.88
C LEU A 20 -17.44 32.82 7.50
N PRO A 21 -17.31 33.72 8.50
CA PRO A 21 -16.02 34.03 9.13
C PRO A 21 -15.43 32.86 9.92
N HIS A 22 -16.27 31.93 10.34
CA HIS A 22 -15.88 30.75 11.14
C HIS A 22 -15.64 29.52 10.27
N LEU A 23 -15.96 29.57 8.97
CA LEU A 23 -15.66 28.47 8.06
C LEU A 23 -14.14 28.40 7.82
N PRO A 24 -13.53 27.23 8.03
CA PRO A 24 -12.12 27.08 7.73
C PRO A 24 -11.85 27.39 6.26
N ASN A 25 -10.77 28.15 6.00
CA ASN A 25 -10.37 28.52 4.66
C ASN A 25 -10.19 27.27 3.80
N ILE A 26 -10.83 27.22 2.62
CA ILE A 26 -10.78 26.08 1.70
C ILE A 26 -9.32 25.67 1.37
N ASN A 27 -8.40 26.62 1.28
CA ASN A 27 -6.98 26.32 1.03
C ASN A 27 -6.32 25.64 2.24
N TYR A 28 -6.69 26.02 3.46
CA TYR A 28 -6.20 25.38 4.68
C TYR A 28 -6.70 23.93 4.78
N LEU A 29 -7.98 23.69 4.49
CA LEU A 29 -8.54 22.33 4.46
C LEU A 29 -7.84 21.45 3.42
N LYS A 30 -7.62 21.98 2.20
CA LYS A 30 -6.92 21.28 1.13
C LYS A 30 -5.46 20.98 1.49
N GLU A 31 -4.76 21.93 2.09
CA GLU A 31 -3.36 21.74 2.47
C GLU A 31 -3.21 20.78 3.66
N HIS A 32 -4.13 20.86 4.62
CA HIS A 32 -4.21 19.90 5.72
C HIS A 32 -4.43 18.49 5.20
N GLN A 33 -5.41 18.30 4.30
CA GLN A 33 -5.68 17.00 3.68
C GLN A 33 -4.46 16.48 2.91
N ARG A 34 -3.80 17.33 2.11
CA ARG A 34 -2.57 16.97 1.38
C ARG A 34 -1.46 16.52 2.33
N THR A 35 -1.30 17.22 3.45
CA THR A 35 -0.30 16.90 4.47
C THR A 35 -0.59 15.55 5.10
N THR A 36 -1.85 15.31 5.46
CA THR A 36 -2.31 14.03 6.02
C THR A 36 -2.06 12.86 5.07
N LEU A 37 -2.30 13.04 3.76
CA LEU A 37 -2.05 12.00 2.76
C LEU A 37 -0.56 11.66 2.62
N LYS A 38 0.34 12.65 2.72
CA LYS A 38 1.80 12.41 2.70
C LYS A 38 2.27 11.59 3.89
N ILE A 39 1.79 11.91 5.09
CA ILE A 39 2.11 11.16 6.31
C ILE A 39 1.59 9.74 6.21
N LEU A 40 0.36 9.56 5.71
CA LEU A 40 -0.23 8.25 5.50
C LEU A 40 0.57 7.40 4.49
N GLU A 41 1.05 8.01 3.40
CA GLU A 41 1.90 7.36 2.41
C GLU A 41 3.20 6.84 3.05
N GLU A 42 3.86 7.65 3.89
CA GLU A 42 5.04 7.24 4.64
C GLU A 42 4.76 6.10 5.64
N ILE A 43 3.63 6.13 6.33
CA ILE A 43 3.20 5.02 7.19
C ILE A 43 3.05 3.74 6.35
N PHE A 44 2.36 3.81 5.21
CA PHE A 44 2.14 2.64 4.34
C PHE A 44 3.43 2.10 3.71
N LEU A 45 4.44 2.95 3.52
CA LEU A 45 5.75 2.51 3.03
C LEU A 45 6.43 1.56 4.04
N ASN A 46 6.19 1.75 5.34
CA ASN A 46 6.70 0.92 6.44
C ASN A 46 5.83 -0.30 6.76
N ILE A 47 4.62 -0.40 6.19
CA ILE A 47 3.71 -1.53 6.38
C ILE A 47 3.96 -2.63 5.32
N PRO A 48 3.79 -3.93 5.65
CA PRO A 48 3.83 -5.01 4.66
C PRO A 48 2.86 -4.78 3.49
N PRO A 49 3.30 -5.00 2.23
CA PRO A 49 2.52 -4.66 1.03
C PRO A 49 1.17 -5.41 0.93
N ASN A 50 1.11 -6.64 1.43
CA ASN A 50 -0.14 -7.41 1.51
C ASN A 50 -1.15 -6.77 2.48
N MET A 51 -0.69 -6.23 3.61
CA MET A 51 -1.56 -5.52 4.56
C MET A 51 -2.09 -4.22 3.95
N VAL A 52 -1.25 -3.49 3.21
CA VAL A 52 -1.69 -2.26 2.52
C VAL A 52 -2.85 -2.55 1.56
N VAL A 53 -2.74 -3.62 0.76
CA VAL A 53 -3.75 -3.97 -0.25
C VAL A 53 -5.02 -4.59 0.34
N CYS A 54 -4.87 -5.50 1.30
CA CYS A 54 -5.98 -6.29 1.82
C CYS A 54 -6.68 -5.66 3.02
N VAL A 55 -6.00 -4.78 3.77
CA VAL A 55 -6.53 -4.19 5.01
C VAL A 55 -6.62 -2.68 4.89
N CYS A 56 -5.50 -1.98 4.75
CA CYS A 56 -5.48 -0.52 4.79
C CYS A 56 -6.34 0.12 3.70
N ARG A 57 -6.29 -0.42 2.48
CA ARG A 57 -7.10 0.03 1.35
C ARG A 57 -8.62 -0.01 1.59
N LEU A 58 -9.10 -0.83 2.53
CA LEU A 58 -10.52 -1.00 2.83
C LEU A 58 -11.02 -0.10 3.96
N VAL A 59 -10.13 0.63 4.65
CA VAL A 59 -10.49 1.43 5.84
C VAL A 59 -11.39 2.61 5.48
N CYS A 60 -10.97 3.44 4.53
CA CYS A 60 -11.76 4.58 4.04
C CYS A 60 -11.30 5.03 2.64
N HIS A 61 -11.98 6.01 2.07
CA HIS A 61 -11.65 6.56 0.74
C HIS A 61 -10.24 7.15 0.67
N GLU A 62 -9.81 7.91 1.68
CA GLU A 62 -8.48 8.54 1.69
C GLU A 62 -7.35 7.50 1.74
N TRP A 63 -7.55 6.44 2.52
CA TRP A 63 -6.58 5.33 2.60
C TRP A 63 -6.53 4.54 1.30
N LYS A 64 -7.68 4.32 0.66
CA LYS A 64 -7.75 3.73 -0.67
C LYS A 64 -6.99 4.58 -1.68
N GLU A 65 -7.16 5.90 -1.66
CA GLU A 65 -6.48 6.81 -2.57
C GLU A 65 -4.96 6.64 -2.46
N VAL A 66 -4.41 6.67 -1.24
CA VAL A 66 -2.97 6.47 -1.03
C VAL A 66 -2.52 5.06 -1.42
N ALA A 67 -3.27 4.02 -1.06
CA ALA A 67 -2.94 2.64 -1.37
C ALA A 67 -2.98 2.30 -2.87
N ASP A 68 -3.80 3.02 -3.67
CA ASP A 68 -3.93 2.84 -5.11
C ASP A 68 -3.01 3.78 -5.93
N ARG A 69 -2.29 4.72 -5.30
CA ARG A 69 -1.37 5.65 -5.97
C ARG A 69 -0.18 4.92 -6.61
N GLN A 70 0.08 5.24 -7.88
CA GLN A 70 1.22 4.71 -8.62
C GLN A 70 2.56 5.21 -8.04
N SER A 71 2.63 6.46 -7.58
CA SER A 71 3.81 7.04 -6.94
C SER A 71 4.22 6.27 -5.69
N PHE A 72 3.24 5.87 -4.87
CA PHE A 72 3.45 5.09 -3.66
C PHE A 72 4.13 3.73 -3.97
N TRP A 73 3.60 2.99 -4.95
CA TRP A 73 4.19 1.69 -5.34
C TRP A 73 5.55 1.84 -6.01
N ARG A 74 5.77 2.90 -6.79
CA ARG A 74 7.07 3.25 -7.36
C ARG A 74 8.11 3.52 -6.28
N GLU A 75 7.73 4.29 -5.27
CA GLU A 75 8.58 4.59 -4.12
C GLU A 75 8.88 3.32 -3.30
N LYS A 76 7.88 2.46 -3.09
CA LYS A 76 8.08 1.17 -2.42
C LYS A 76 9.05 0.26 -3.20
N CYS A 77 9.00 0.27 -4.54
CA CYS A 77 9.99 -0.43 -5.37
C CYS A 77 11.41 0.12 -5.15
N ARG A 78 11.56 1.46 -5.13
CA ARG A 78 12.84 2.14 -4.91
C ARG A 78 13.45 1.78 -3.56
N ARG A 79 12.66 1.77 -2.47
CA ARG A 79 13.15 1.42 -1.12
C ARG A 79 13.63 -0.02 -0.97
N VAL A 80 13.07 -0.95 -1.75
CA VAL A 80 13.52 -2.35 -1.77
C VAL A 80 14.82 -2.52 -2.59
N GLY A 81 15.29 -1.47 -3.26
CA GLY A 81 16.51 -1.51 -4.06
C GLY A 81 16.30 -2.12 -5.45
N TYR A 82 15.06 -2.20 -5.94
CA TYR A 82 14.85 -2.59 -7.33
C TYR A 82 15.40 -1.49 -8.23
N SER A 83 16.50 -1.77 -8.92
CA SER A 83 17.07 -0.88 -9.94
C SER A 83 16.12 -0.79 -11.14
N LEU A 84 15.23 0.19 -11.10
CA LEU A 84 14.26 0.53 -12.15
C LEU A 84 14.91 1.18 -13.37
N GLY A 85 16.21 0.94 -13.62
CA GLY A 85 16.96 1.50 -14.75
C GLY A 85 16.41 1.07 -16.11
N GLU A 86 17.17 1.31 -17.17
CA GLU A 86 16.80 1.09 -18.59
C GLU A 86 16.22 -0.29 -18.95
N ILE A 87 16.37 -1.27 -18.04
CA ILE A 87 15.89 -2.65 -18.17
C ILE A 87 14.35 -2.74 -18.27
N TYR A 88 13.62 -1.81 -17.67
CA TYR A 88 12.15 -1.83 -17.69
C TYR A 88 11.59 -0.51 -18.24
N LYS A 89 10.81 -0.58 -19.32
CA LYS A 89 9.89 0.51 -19.68
C LYS A 89 9.01 0.81 -18.45
N SER A 90 8.69 2.09 -18.21
CA SER A 90 7.86 2.48 -17.06
C SER A 90 6.57 1.64 -17.04
N PRO A 91 6.33 0.82 -16.01
CA PRO A 91 5.19 -0.06 -15.97
C PRO A 91 3.89 0.72 -15.84
N ASP A 92 2.82 0.26 -16.50
CA ASP A 92 1.49 0.87 -16.43
C ASP A 92 0.82 0.66 -15.06
N ASN A 93 1.20 -0.42 -14.36
CA ASN A 93 0.67 -0.75 -13.03
C ASN A 93 1.81 -1.06 -12.05
N TRP A 94 2.21 -0.06 -11.27
CA TRP A 94 3.31 -0.17 -10.31
C TRP A 94 3.00 -1.14 -9.18
N ARG A 95 1.75 -1.25 -8.75
CA ARG A 95 1.33 -2.22 -7.73
C ARG A 95 1.58 -3.64 -8.19
N MET A 96 1.07 -3.98 -9.37
CA MET A 96 1.25 -5.32 -9.94
C MET A 96 2.75 -5.61 -10.14
N PHE A 97 3.47 -4.65 -10.71
CA PHE A 97 4.90 -4.73 -10.94
C PHE A 97 5.70 -5.05 -9.67
N TYR A 98 5.38 -4.38 -8.55
CA TYR A 98 6.02 -4.65 -7.25
C TYR A 98 5.87 -6.12 -6.82
N PHE A 99 4.66 -6.68 -6.90
CA PHE A 99 4.41 -8.06 -6.49
C PHE A 99 5.05 -9.08 -7.42
N LEU A 100 5.11 -8.79 -8.73
CA LEU A 100 5.77 -9.66 -9.71
C LEU A 100 7.28 -9.68 -9.50
N LEU A 101 7.92 -8.52 -9.29
CA LEU A 101 9.34 -8.45 -8.99
C LEU A 101 9.72 -9.25 -7.74
N LYS A 102 8.92 -9.13 -6.67
CA LYS A 102 9.15 -9.88 -5.42
C LYS A 102 9.05 -11.40 -5.60
N LYS A 103 8.34 -11.85 -6.64
CA LYS A 103 8.19 -13.27 -6.99
C LYS A 103 9.12 -13.71 -8.13
N LYS A 104 9.98 -12.82 -8.65
CA LYS A 104 10.90 -13.13 -9.75
C LYS A 104 11.99 -14.08 -9.27
N ARG A 105 11.78 -15.38 -9.54
CA ARG A 105 12.75 -16.45 -9.32
C ARG A 105 12.54 -17.51 -10.38
N ASN A 106 13.51 -18.41 -10.54
CA ASN A 106 13.27 -19.60 -11.33
C ASN A 106 12.14 -20.43 -10.69
N LEU A 107 11.13 -20.75 -11.49
CA LEU A 107 9.99 -21.58 -11.08
C LEU A 107 10.21 -23.05 -11.43
N ILE A 108 11.22 -23.36 -12.26
CA ILE A 108 11.66 -24.72 -12.52
C ILE A 108 12.51 -25.18 -11.34
N GLU A 109 12.04 -26.22 -10.66
CA GLU A 109 12.85 -26.91 -9.66
C GLU A 109 13.99 -27.66 -10.37
N ASN A 110 15.21 -27.50 -9.86
CA ASN A 110 16.40 -28.18 -10.37
C ASN A 110 16.69 -27.95 -11.88
N PRO A 111 16.83 -26.69 -12.35
CA PRO A 111 17.05 -26.39 -13.76
C PRO A 111 18.34 -26.99 -14.35
N ARG A 112 19.29 -27.37 -13.48
CA ARG A 112 20.63 -27.84 -13.86
C ARG A 112 20.89 -29.31 -13.53
N GLY A 113 19.91 -30.03 -12.97
CA GLY A 113 20.11 -31.43 -12.59
C GLY A 113 21.04 -31.65 -11.38
N GLU A 114 21.40 -30.59 -10.64
CA GLU A 114 22.34 -30.64 -9.51
C GLU A 114 21.78 -31.42 -8.31
N VAL A 115 20.46 -31.54 -8.20
CA VAL A 115 19.80 -32.41 -7.21
C VAL A 115 19.37 -33.70 -7.90
N GLU A 116 19.74 -34.86 -7.35
CA GLU A 116 19.27 -36.16 -7.85
C GLU A 116 17.75 -36.26 -7.70
N THR A 117 17.02 -36.00 -8.79
CA THR A 117 15.57 -36.15 -8.83
C THR A 117 15.24 -37.61 -9.00
N HIS A 118 15.06 -38.32 -7.89
CA HIS A 118 14.37 -39.60 -7.92
C HIS A 118 12.95 -39.34 -8.42
N GLY A 119 12.64 -39.82 -9.61
CA GLY A 119 11.41 -39.50 -10.34
C GLY A 119 10.16 -39.71 -9.48
N GLY A 120 9.47 -38.60 -9.18
CA GLY A 120 8.14 -38.60 -8.58
C GLY A 120 8.12 -38.39 -7.07
N LYS A 121 7.74 -37.17 -6.65
CA LYS A 121 7.26 -36.80 -5.30
C LYS A 121 8.21 -37.11 -4.15
N ASN A 122 9.05 -36.13 -3.80
CA ASN A 122 9.76 -36.12 -2.53
C ASN A 122 8.77 -36.05 -1.36
N TYR A 123 8.50 -37.19 -0.72
CA TYR A 123 8.23 -37.18 0.72
C TYR A 123 9.53 -36.78 1.42
N PRO A 124 9.49 -35.97 2.49
CA PRO A 124 10.69 -35.68 3.26
C PRO A 124 11.17 -37.00 3.87
N GLN A 125 12.23 -37.56 3.30
CA GLN A 125 13.05 -38.55 3.99
C GLN A 125 13.59 -37.80 5.21
N LYS A 126 13.05 -38.11 6.40
CA LYS A 126 13.72 -37.74 7.65
C LYS A 126 15.12 -38.30 7.54
N THR A 127 16.11 -37.44 7.37
CA THR A 127 17.51 -37.83 7.52
C THR A 127 17.63 -38.42 8.92
N THR A 128 17.70 -39.75 8.99
CA THR A 128 18.03 -40.47 10.20
C THR A 128 19.39 -39.95 10.63
N LEU A 129 19.42 -39.18 11.71
CA LEU A 129 20.63 -38.96 12.48
C LEU A 129 21.14 -40.35 12.87
N VAL A 130 22.15 -40.85 12.16
CA VAL A 130 22.89 -42.02 12.61
C VAL A 130 23.77 -41.54 13.77
N PRO A 131 23.67 -42.12 14.97
CA PRO A 131 24.57 -41.81 16.07
C PRO A 131 25.86 -42.64 15.93
N GLY A 132 27.00 -41.98 16.21
CA GLY A 132 28.30 -42.63 16.43
C GLY A 132 29.25 -42.54 15.22
N ASN A 133 30.54 -42.28 15.36
CA ASN A 133 31.40 -42.49 16.52
C ASN A 133 32.53 -41.45 16.53
N GLY A 134 32.98 -41.12 17.74
CA GLY A 134 34.23 -40.38 17.91
C GLY A 134 35.41 -41.13 17.32
N SER A 135 36.41 -40.37 16.90
CA SER A 135 37.81 -40.76 16.92
C SER A 135 38.63 -39.48 16.93
N GLN A 136 39.44 -39.37 17.98
CA GLN A 136 40.51 -38.41 18.13
C GLN A 136 41.44 -38.43 16.91
N CYS A 137 41.84 -37.24 16.47
CA CYS A 137 43.23 -36.77 16.34
C CYS A 137 43.17 -35.25 16.12
#